data_AF-A0A953ACY6-F1
#
_entry.id   AF-A0A953ACY6-F1
#
_cell.length_a   1.000
_cell.length_b   1.000
_cell.length_c   1.000
_cell.angle_alpha   90.00
_cell.angle_beta   90.00
_cell.angle_gamma   90.00
#
_symmetry.space_group_name_H-M   'P 1'
#
loop_
_entity.id
_entity.type
_entity.pdbx_description
1 polymer ?
#
loop_
_entity_poly.entity_id
_entity_poly.type
_entity_poly.pdbx_seq_one_letter_code
_entity_poly.pdbx_strand_id
1 'polypeptide(L)'
;MSTFDDDDIELDFFEEPETQEAPPRRRRRPAAPRRESQGPPMRPPTGAVALARLVGLIGIGIAVVVALVFWVGACQGRSRHDTYASYMEQVRAVAQSSAKVGRQLATKLGASGLKLADLETSLEQWSQQEQQAYDQAQQIRPPGPLRAVHQNVLDALQLRALGLAGLASTLAQTNAKDAAAAATQLAAQAQLLTASDIVWTELYKLPATRTLEDLGITGVVVPASQFVANADLVSVRSFQIVYERLRPASTGGTPSGLHGNSLVSTVAVSGGKSVTLSRTQPTTVYVSADLAFRVVVEDSGNFQELNVPVTLTIQTRSKTLVRKRQTIAVIQPAQQQTVSFGNLGADLPTAAYSDEAQVRVTVGGVPGEQKLDNNSASYPVFFSLSR
;
A
#
# COMPACT_ATOMS: atom_id res chain seq x y z
N MET A 1 24.84 -13.47 45.08
CA MET A 1 25.01 -12.61 46.27
C MET A 1 25.08 -11.17 45.79
N SER A 2 24.49 -10.18 46.45
CA SER A 2 23.84 -10.17 47.79
C SER A 2 22.39 -9.68 47.73
N THR A 3 21.55 -10.24 48.61
CA THR A 3 20.20 -9.78 48.99
C THR A 3 20.27 -8.72 50.10
N PHE A 4 19.17 -7.97 50.28
CA PHE A 4 18.66 -7.17 51.42
C PHE A 4 17.85 -6.02 50.79
N ASP A 5 16.53 -6.13 50.63
CA ASP A 5 15.42 -6.08 51.60
C ASP A 5 14.99 -4.65 51.98
N ASP A 6 13.67 -4.42 51.92
CA ASP A 6 12.97 -3.17 52.24
C ASP A 6 12.91 -2.94 53.77
N ASP A 7 12.90 -1.67 54.18
CA ASP A 7 12.42 -1.23 55.50
C ASP A 7 11.59 0.06 55.33
N ASP A 8 10.55 0.19 56.16
CA ASP A 8 9.46 1.17 56.02
C ASP A 8 9.90 2.65 56.16
N ILE A 9 9.27 3.52 55.35
CA ILE A 9 9.34 4.98 55.53
C ILE A 9 8.00 5.47 56.09
N GLU A 10 7.90 5.52 57.42
CA GLU A 10 6.88 6.31 58.11
C GLU A 10 7.14 7.80 57.88
N LEU A 11 6.23 8.49 57.19
CA LEU A 11 6.29 9.94 57.00
C LEU A 11 5.50 10.64 58.10
N ASP A 12 6.24 11.10 59.10
CA ASP A 12 5.71 11.79 60.28
C ASP A 12 4.99 13.11 59.95
N PHE A 13 4.05 13.46 60.81
CA PHE A 13 3.05 14.51 60.61
C PHE A 13 3.65 15.89 60.92
N PHE A 14 3.47 16.88 60.04
CA PHE A 14 3.88 18.27 60.34
C PHE A 14 2.92 18.95 61.33
N GLU A 15 3.36 19.01 62.58
CA GLU A 15 2.89 19.86 63.68
C GLU A 15 3.44 21.29 63.45
N GLU A 16 2.68 22.39 63.40
CA GLU A 16 2.14 23.27 64.48
C GLU A 16 1.88 24.68 63.83
N PRO A 17 1.34 25.75 64.48
CA PRO A 17 0.58 25.85 65.74
C PRO A 17 -0.74 26.69 65.62
N GLU A 18 -1.34 27.00 66.77
CA GLU A 18 -2.70 27.55 67.01
C GLU A 18 -3.01 29.00 66.56
N THR A 19 -4.31 29.36 66.56
CA THR A 19 -4.77 30.75 66.81
C THR A 19 -6.14 30.77 67.54
N GLN A 20 -6.40 31.83 68.34
CA GLN A 20 -7.20 31.83 69.58
C GLN A 20 -8.74 32.12 69.49
N GLU A 21 -9.43 31.91 70.63
CA GLU A 21 -10.80 32.32 71.07
C GLU A 21 -11.10 33.85 70.92
N ALA A 22 -12.32 34.44 70.95
CA ALA A 22 -13.75 34.07 71.20
C ALA A 22 -14.66 35.29 70.80
N PRO A 23 -15.86 35.64 71.35
CA PRO A 23 -16.86 34.93 72.19
C PRO A 23 -18.36 35.05 71.72
N PRO A 24 -19.34 34.35 72.36
CA PRO A 24 -20.72 34.22 71.84
C PRO A 24 -21.77 35.17 72.46
N ARG A 25 -22.95 35.29 71.82
CA ARG A 25 -24.16 35.90 72.42
C ARG A 25 -25.45 35.11 72.15
N ARG A 26 -26.10 34.65 73.23
CA ARG A 26 -27.51 34.19 73.27
C ARG A 26 -28.46 35.36 73.56
N ARG A 27 -29.73 35.27 73.11
CA ARG A 27 -30.94 35.63 73.91
C ARG A 27 -32.24 35.02 73.34
N ARG A 28 -33.34 35.13 74.12
CA ARG A 28 -34.54 34.26 74.10
C ARG A 28 -35.76 34.85 73.35
N ARG A 29 -36.75 33.97 73.12
CA ARG A 29 -38.14 34.18 72.61
C ARG A 29 -38.95 35.24 73.41
N PRO A 30 -40.14 35.65 72.89
CA PRO A 30 -41.40 35.13 73.45
C PRO A 30 -42.46 34.70 72.39
N ALA A 31 -43.72 34.47 72.82
CA ALA A 31 -44.74 33.64 72.16
C ALA A 31 -45.91 34.41 71.46
N ALA A 32 -46.84 33.64 70.88
CA ALA A 32 -47.97 34.07 70.02
C ALA A 32 -49.17 34.71 70.77
N PRO A 33 -50.15 35.29 70.03
CA PRO A 33 -51.51 34.71 70.07
C PRO A 33 -52.19 34.56 68.67
N ARG A 34 -53.53 34.40 68.64
CA ARG A 34 -54.32 33.55 67.71
C ARG A 34 -55.63 34.21 67.23
N ARG A 35 -56.07 33.92 65.99
CA ARG A 35 -57.47 33.91 65.44
C ARG A 35 -57.40 33.44 63.97
N GLU A 36 -58.08 32.38 63.50
CA GLU A 36 -59.53 32.23 63.18
C GLU A 36 -60.05 33.30 62.18
N SER A 37 -60.76 32.98 61.09
CA SER A 37 -61.21 31.69 60.48
C SER A 37 -61.42 31.93 58.94
N GLN A 38 -62.01 31.10 58.05
CA GLN A 38 -62.87 29.90 58.10
C GLN A 38 -62.85 29.18 56.70
N GLY A 39 -63.51 28.02 56.54
CA GLY A 39 -64.10 27.57 55.25
C GLY A 39 -63.51 26.34 54.53
N PRO A 40 -64.20 25.18 54.58
CA PRO A 40 -64.13 24.07 53.61
C PRO A 40 -65.52 23.85 52.92
N PRO A 41 -65.75 22.82 52.07
CA PRO A 41 -64.83 21.94 51.31
C PRO A 41 -65.14 21.93 49.77
N MET A 42 -64.32 21.25 48.96
CA MET A 42 -64.81 20.45 47.81
C MET A 42 -63.77 19.42 47.31
N ARG A 43 -64.19 18.16 47.24
CA ARG A 43 -63.71 17.07 46.35
C ARG A 43 -64.83 16.86 45.30
N PRO A 44 -64.69 16.14 44.16
CA PRO A 44 -63.71 15.07 43.83
C PRO A 44 -63.17 15.20 42.36
N PRO A 45 -62.70 14.14 41.64
CA PRO A 45 -62.25 12.80 42.04
C PRO A 45 -60.80 12.45 41.62
N THR A 46 -60.37 11.28 42.10
CA THR A 46 -59.12 10.56 41.80
C THR A 46 -59.05 10.06 40.34
N GLY A 47 -57.84 9.97 39.76
CA GLY A 47 -57.62 9.20 38.52
C GLY A 47 -56.21 9.30 37.91
N ALA A 48 -55.49 8.17 37.87
CA ALA A 48 -54.30 7.83 37.05
C ALA A 48 -53.04 8.74 36.99
N VAL A 49 -53.13 10.08 37.03
CA VAL A 49 -52.05 10.98 36.59
C VAL A 49 -50.83 11.02 37.53
N ALA A 50 -51.00 10.71 38.83
CA ALA A 50 -49.90 10.78 39.80
C ALA A 50 -48.85 9.67 39.62
N LEU A 51 -49.27 8.43 39.34
CA LEU A 51 -48.35 7.30 39.06
C LEU A 51 -47.71 7.43 37.67
N ALA A 52 -48.47 7.94 36.68
CA ALA A 52 -47.93 8.20 35.34
C ALA A 52 -46.77 9.22 35.34
N ARG A 53 -46.81 10.24 36.21
CA ARG A 53 -45.71 11.21 36.35
C ARG A 53 -44.44 10.60 36.94
N LEU A 54 -44.54 9.68 37.89
CA LEU A 54 -43.37 9.01 38.48
C LEU A 54 -42.70 8.06 37.47
N VAL A 55 -43.50 7.23 36.78
CA VAL A 55 -43.01 6.30 35.75
C VAL A 55 -42.44 7.08 34.55
N GLY A 56 -43.07 8.19 34.15
CA GLY A 56 -42.57 9.06 33.09
C GLY A 56 -41.21 9.70 33.42
N LEU A 57 -41.01 10.18 34.66
CA LEU A 57 -39.72 10.73 35.09
C LEU A 57 -38.60 9.68 35.12
N ILE A 58 -38.90 8.45 35.57
CA ILE A 58 -37.92 7.35 35.54
C ILE A 58 -37.58 6.97 34.09
N GLY A 59 -38.58 6.89 33.21
CA GLY A 59 -38.37 6.63 31.78
C GLY A 59 -37.51 7.70 31.10
N ILE A 60 -37.74 8.98 31.39
CA ILE A 60 -36.92 10.10 30.90
C ILE A 60 -35.49 10.02 31.47
N GLY A 61 -35.33 9.72 32.75
CA GLY A 61 -34.00 9.55 33.37
C GLY A 61 -33.19 8.43 32.70
N ILE A 62 -33.82 7.27 32.47
CA ILE A 62 -33.19 6.15 31.74
C ILE A 62 -32.87 6.55 30.30
N ALA A 63 -33.79 7.21 29.59
CA ALA A 63 -33.56 7.66 28.22
C ALA A 63 -32.41 8.68 28.11
N VAL A 64 -32.27 9.59 29.08
CA VAL A 64 -31.14 10.54 29.16
C VAL A 64 -29.82 9.82 29.43
N VAL A 65 -29.78 8.85 30.34
CA VAL A 65 -28.58 8.05 30.62
C VAL A 65 -28.18 7.22 29.39
N VAL A 66 -29.14 6.57 28.74
CA VAL A 66 -28.91 5.80 27.51
C VAL A 66 -28.41 6.71 26.39
N ALA A 67 -29.05 7.87 26.17
CA ALA A 67 -28.61 8.85 25.18
C ALA A 67 -27.19 9.37 25.49
N LEU A 68 -26.85 9.62 26.76
CA LEU A 68 -25.49 10.00 27.17
C LEU A 68 -24.46 8.90 26.89
N VAL A 69 -24.78 7.64 27.19
CA VAL A 69 -23.88 6.50 26.92
C VAL A 69 -23.66 6.32 25.41
N PHE A 70 -24.72 6.41 24.60
CA PHE A 70 -24.58 6.36 23.14
C PHE A 70 -23.86 7.59 22.55
N TRP A 71 -24.06 8.79 23.11
CA TRP A 71 -23.38 10.01 22.69
C TRP A 71 -21.87 9.96 23.01
N VAL A 72 -21.52 9.59 24.24
CA VAL A 72 -20.12 9.43 24.67
C VAL A 72 -19.45 8.31 23.88
N GLY A 73 -20.15 7.18 23.64
CA GLY A 73 -19.68 6.11 22.78
C GLY A 73 -19.43 6.55 21.33
N ALA A 74 -20.32 7.36 20.75
CA ALA A 74 -20.16 7.90 19.40
C ALA A 74 -18.97 8.88 19.28
N CYS A 75 -18.76 9.74 20.29
CA CYS A 75 -17.58 10.62 20.33
C CYS A 75 -16.27 9.84 20.52
N GLN A 76 -16.25 8.79 21.35
CA GLN A 76 -15.06 7.96 21.55
C GLN A 76 -14.75 7.05 20.35
N GLY A 77 -15.76 6.53 19.66
CA GLY A 77 -15.56 5.74 18.44
C GLY A 77 -14.93 6.57 17.32
N ARG A 78 -15.39 7.81 17.14
CA ARG A 78 -14.85 8.74 16.15
C ARG A 78 -13.42 9.16 16.48
N SER A 79 -13.13 9.57 17.72
CA SER A 79 -11.78 9.96 18.12
C SER A 79 -10.76 8.81 18.05
N ARG A 80 -11.19 7.56 18.33
CA ARG A 80 -10.35 6.37 18.09
C ARG A 80 -10.06 6.21 16.60
N HIS A 81 -11.09 6.12 15.75
CA HIS A 81 -10.91 6.00 14.29
C HIS A 81 -9.97 7.07 13.75
N ASP A 82 -10.18 8.33 14.11
CA ASP A 82 -9.40 9.48 13.63
C ASP A 82 -7.92 9.42 14.08
N THR A 83 -7.64 8.84 15.26
CA THR A 83 -6.27 8.59 15.74
C THR A 83 -5.54 7.58 14.86
N TYR A 84 -6.19 6.46 14.50
CA TYR A 84 -5.60 5.45 13.63
C TYR A 84 -5.52 5.93 12.17
N ALA A 85 -6.52 6.66 11.69
CA ALA A 85 -6.50 7.27 10.36
C ALA A 85 -5.35 8.28 10.21
N SER A 86 -5.15 9.17 11.20
CA SER A 86 -4.05 10.14 11.22
C SER A 86 -2.68 9.47 11.25
N TYR A 87 -2.51 8.42 12.07
CA TYR A 87 -1.28 7.62 12.07
C TYR A 87 -1.02 6.98 10.69
N MET A 88 -2.02 6.34 10.09
CA MET A 88 -1.86 5.70 8.78
C MET A 88 -1.63 6.71 7.65
N GLU A 89 -2.12 7.95 7.76
CA GLU A 89 -1.80 9.03 6.81
C GLU A 89 -0.35 9.50 6.94
N GLN A 90 0.17 9.65 8.16
CA GLN A 90 1.58 9.98 8.39
C GLN A 90 2.51 8.88 7.84
N VAL A 91 2.20 7.60 8.11
CA VAL A 91 2.96 6.48 7.52
C VAL A 91 2.79 6.43 5.99
N ARG A 92 1.61 6.78 5.45
CA ARG A 92 1.35 6.84 4.01
C ARG A 92 2.25 7.85 3.30
N ALA A 93 2.53 9.01 3.91
CA ALA A 93 3.44 10.00 3.35
C ALA A 93 4.86 9.45 3.16
N VAL A 94 5.46 8.86 4.23
CA VAL A 94 6.81 8.26 4.13
C VAL A 94 6.82 7.02 3.21
N ALA A 95 5.76 6.20 3.25
CA ALA A 95 5.59 5.03 2.39
C ALA A 95 5.57 5.39 0.90
N GLN A 96 4.85 6.46 0.52
CA GLN A 96 4.75 6.94 -0.86
C GLN A 96 6.04 7.60 -1.33
N SER A 97 6.73 8.35 -0.47
CA SER A 97 8.06 8.91 -0.74
C SER A 97 9.07 7.80 -1.03
N SER A 98 9.16 6.81 -0.13
CA SER A 98 10.10 5.70 -0.26
C SER A 98 9.81 4.80 -1.49
N ALA A 99 8.54 4.47 -1.73
CA ALA A 99 8.16 3.74 -2.94
C ALA A 99 8.42 4.56 -4.23
N LYS A 100 8.44 5.90 -4.17
CA LYS A 100 8.83 6.75 -5.31
C LYS A 100 10.33 6.64 -5.59
N VAL A 101 11.17 6.61 -4.56
CA VAL A 101 12.62 6.38 -4.69
C VAL A 101 12.89 5.04 -5.37
N GLY A 102 12.25 3.96 -4.94
CA GLY A 102 12.37 2.64 -5.57
C GLY A 102 12.02 2.63 -7.07
N ARG A 103 10.96 3.37 -7.46
CA ARG A 103 10.59 3.57 -8.88
C ARG A 103 11.60 4.42 -9.65
N GLN A 104 12.20 5.43 -9.03
CA GLN A 104 13.25 6.26 -9.63
C GLN A 104 14.53 5.44 -9.85
N LEU A 105 14.92 4.61 -8.88
CA LEU A 105 16.04 3.66 -9.01
C LEU A 105 15.82 2.73 -10.21
N ALA A 106 14.67 2.05 -10.28
CA ALA A 106 14.34 1.17 -11.40
C ALA A 106 14.44 1.92 -12.75
N THR A 107 13.80 3.09 -12.85
CA THR A 107 13.84 3.93 -14.06
C THR A 107 15.26 4.32 -14.47
N LYS A 108 16.13 4.65 -13.50
CA LYS A 108 17.53 5.03 -13.74
C LYS A 108 18.38 3.83 -14.20
N LEU A 109 18.17 2.64 -13.63
CA LEU A 109 18.86 1.41 -14.06
C LEU A 109 18.44 0.98 -15.48
N GLY A 110 17.20 1.24 -15.88
CA GLY A 110 16.71 1.02 -17.25
C GLY A 110 17.18 2.06 -18.27
N ALA A 111 17.62 3.25 -17.84
CA ALA A 111 17.86 4.39 -18.73
C ALA A 111 18.97 4.17 -19.78
N SER A 112 18.69 4.55 -21.03
CA SER A 112 19.69 4.76 -22.07
C SER A 112 20.70 5.85 -21.66
N GLY A 113 21.97 5.72 -22.02
CA GLY A 113 22.96 6.79 -21.80
C GLY A 113 23.44 6.95 -20.35
N LEU A 114 23.11 6.01 -19.46
CA LEU A 114 23.48 6.07 -18.03
C LEU A 114 25.00 6.18 -17.84
N LYS A 115 25.44 7.17 -17.05
CA LYS A 115 26.84 7.34 -16.64
C LYS A 115 27.03 6.86 -15.20
N LEU A 116 28.25 6.41 -14.90
CA LEU A 116 28.62 5.89 -13.57
C LEU A 116 28.45 6.96 -12.48
N ALA A 117 29.09 8.12 -12.63
CA ALA A 117 28.98 9.23 -11.67
C ALA A 117 27.52 9.71 -11.48
N ASP A 118 26.72 9.77 -12.56
CA ASP A 118 25.31 10.15 -12.48
C ASP A 118 24.47 9.12 -11.71
N LEU A 119 24.84 7.83 -11.73
CA LEU A 119 24.21 6.76 -10.97
C LEU A 119 24.64 6.80 -9.51
N GLU A 120 25.94 6.92 -9.24
CA GLU A 120 26.52 7.04 -7.89
C GLU A 120 25.90 8.22 -7.13
N THR A 121 25.91 9.42 -7.73
CA THR A 121 25.29 10.63 -7.15
C THR A 121 23.79 10.43 -6.88
N SER A 122 23.07 9.72 -7.77
CA SER A 122 21.64 9.46 -7.55
C SER A 122 21.41 8.50 -6.38
N LEU A 123 22.23 7.45 -6.25
CA LEU A 123 22.15 6.48 -5.16
C LEU A 123 22.46 7.11 -3.80
N GLU A 124 23.47 7.97 -3.72
CA GLU A 124 23.78 8.73 -2.51
C GLU A 124 22.64 9.67 -2.09
N GLN A 125 22.10 10.44 -3.04
CA GLN A 125 20.95 11.32 -2.80
C GLN A 125 19.71 10.55 -2.34
N TRP A 126 19.43 9.39 -2.95
CA TRP A 126 18.33 8.53 -2.54
C TRP A 126 18.57 7.88 -1.18
N SER A 127 19.80 7.48 -0.85
CA SER A 127 20.14 6.95 0.48
C SER A 127 19.87 8.00 1.57
N GLN A 128 20.27 9.25 1.33
CA GLN A 128 19.95 10.38 2.22
C GLN A 128 18.44 10.64 2.30
N GLN A 129 17.69 10.48 1.20
CA GLN A 129 16.23 10.61 1.19
C GLN A 129 15.53 9.51 2.02
N GLU A 130 16.00 8.27 1.95
CA GLU A 130 15.49 7.18 2.79
C GLU A 130 15.86 7.38 4.28
N GLN A 131 17.05 7.91 4.58
CA GLN A 131 17.43 8.29 5.94
C GLN A 131 16.52 9.41 6.48
N GLN A 132 16.22 10.44 5.68
CA GLN A 132 15.24 11.47 6.05
C GLN A 132 13.83 10.89 6.25
N ALA A 133 13.43 9.88 5.47
CA ALA A 133 12.16 9.19 5.66
C ALA A 133 12.14 8.37 6.96
N TYR A 134 13.26 7.73 7.33
CA TYR A 134 13.45 7.08 8.63
C TYR A 134 13.34 8.09 9.77
N ASP A 135 14.06 9.22 9.70
CA ASP A 135 14.05 10.27 10.73
C ASP A 135 12.64 10.88 10.89
N GLN A 136 11.90 11.06 9.80
CA GLN A 136 10.48 11.47 9.82
C GLN A 136 9.60 10.38 10.46
N ALA A 137 9.81 9.11 10.12
CA ALA A 137 9.05 8.00 10.67
C ALA A 137 9.29 7.81 12.18
N GLN A 138 10.48 8.13 12.71
CA GLN A 138 10.76 8.15 14.15
C GLN A 138 9.92 9.19 14.91
N GLN A 139 9.51 10.28 14.25
CA GLN A 139 8.70 11.34 14.86
C GLN A 139 7.20 11.02 14.86
N ILE A 140 6.75 10.06 14.04
CA ILE A 140 5.37 9.57 14.03
C ILE A 140 5.06 8.91 15.38
N ARG A 141 3.90 9.22 15.97
CA ARG A 141 3.45 8.65 17.25
C ARG A 141 2.45 7.52 17.04
N PRO A 142 2.87 6.23 16.99
CA PRO A 142 1.95 5.11 16.83
C PRO A 142 0.94 4.97 18.00
N PRO A 143 -0.33 4.66 17.70
CA PRO A 143 -1.32 4.22 18.68
C PRO A 143 -0.81 3.00 19.46
N GLY A 144 -1.23 2.84 20.72
CA GLY A 144 -0.70 1.83 21.66
C GLY A 144 -0.43 0.43 21.06
N PRO A 145 -1.44 -0.25 20.50
CA PRO A 145 -1.29 -1.57 19.87
C PRO A 145 -0.36 -1.60 18.65
N LEU A 146 -0.14 -0.47 17.98
CA LEU A 146 0.70 -0.38 16.78
C LEU A 146 2.15 0.02 17.08
N ARG A 147 2.51 0.33 18.34
CA ARG A 147 3.88 0.76 18.70
C ARG A 147 4.95 -0.28 18.35
N ALA A 148 4.68 -1.56 18.63
CA ALA A 148 5.62 -2.64 18.35
C ALA A 148 5.83 -2.84 16.85
N VAL A 149 4.75 -2.87 16.05
CA VAL A 149 4.84 -3.07 14.59
C VAL A 149 5.36 -1.84 13.84
N HIS A 150 5.30 -0.65 14.43
CA HIS A 150 5.90 0.56 13.86
C HIS A 150 7.43 0.48 13.77
N GLN A 151 8.10 -0.31 14.62
CA GLN A 151 9.54 -0.55 14.48
C GLN A 151 9.88 -1.13 13.10
N ASN A 152 9.02 -2.00 12.54
CA ASN A 152 9.21 -2.57 11.21
C ASN A 152 9.10 -1.53 10.08
N VAL A 153 8.45 -0.37 10.31
CA VAL A 153 8.50 0.78 9.37
C VAL A 153 9.90 1.38 9.36
N LEU A 154 10.49 1.57 10.55
CA LEU A 154 11.84 2.11 10.72
C LEU A 154 12.87 1.15 10.12
N ASP A 155 12.80 -0.13 10.46
CA ASP A 155 13.74 -1.15 9.98
C ASP A 155 13.71 -1.27 8.45
N ALA A 156 12.52 -1.22 7.83
CA ALA A 156 12.40 -1.22 6.36
C ALA A 156 13.05 0.02 5.72
N LEU A 157 12.84 1.22 6.27
CA LEU A 157 13.44 2.46 5.76
C LEU A 157 14.97 2.47 5.95
N GLN A 158 15.47 1.97 7.08
CA GLN A 158 16.90 1.84 7.35
C GLN A 158 17.57 0.85 6.38
N LEU A 159 16.94 -0.29 6.11
CA LEU A 159 17.41 -1.27 5.10
C LEU A 159 17.48 -0.67 3.69
N ARG A 160 16.53 0.21 3.33
CA ARG A 160 16.54 0.94 2.05
C ARG A 160 17.69 1.93 1.97
N ALA A 161 17.87 2.76 3.01
CA ALA A 161 18.99 3.70 3.10
C ALA A 161 20.35 2.99 3.00
N LEU A 162 20.52 1.89 3.74
CA LEU A 162 21.75 1.08 3.74
C LEU A 162 22.00 0.39 2.40
N GLY A 163 20.98 -0.20 1.77
CA GLY A 163 21.11 -0.84 0.45
C GLY A 163 21.52 0.14 -0.64
N LEU A 164 20.96 1.36 -0.63
CA LEU A 164 21.34 2.42 -1.57
C LEU A 164 22.78 2.91 -1.34
N ALA A 165 23.19 3.13 -0.09
CA ALA A 165 24.56 3.49 0.26
C ALA A 165 25.56 2.39 -0.11
N GLY A 166 25.21 1.12 0.13
CA GLY A 166 26.01 -0.03 -0.24
C GLY A 166 26.20 -0.13 -1.76
N LEU A 167 25.15 0.11 -2.54
CA LEU A 167 25.24 0.18 -4.01
C LEU A 167 26.17 1.31 -4.48
N ALA A 168 26.01 2.53 -3.95
CA ALA A 168 26.88 3.66 -4.29
C ALA A 168 28.36 3.37 -3.96
N SER A 169 28.63 2.87 -2.74
CA SER A 169 29.98 2.54 -2.29
C SER A 169 30.61 1.40 -3.10
N THR A 170 29.81 0.41 -3.50
CA THR A 170 30.28 -0.69 -4.37
C THR A 170 30.67 -0.17 -5.75
N LEU A 171 29.85 0.68 -6.37
CA LEU A 171 30.17 1.30 -7.66
C LEU A 171 31.50 2.07 -7.60
N ALA A 172 31.64 2.96 -6.61
CA ALA A 172 32.84 3.79 -6.42
C ALA A 172 34.13 2.98 -6.18
N GLN A 173 34.01 1.79 -5.56
CA GLN A 173 35.16 0.90 -5.31
C GLN A 173 35.50 -0.03 -6.48
N THR A 174 34.58 -0.24 -7.43
CA THR A 174 34.74 -1.29 -8.45
C THR A 174 35.61 -0.87 -9.62
N ASN A 175 36.89 -1.21 -9.57
CA ASN A 175 37.89 -0.92 -10.60
C ASN A 175 37.79 -1.83 -11.85
N ALA A 176 36.73 -1.62 -12.64
CA ALA A 176 36.56 -1.82 -14.09
C ALA A 176 36.89 -3.18 -14.78
N LYS A 177 37.64 -4.13 -14.22
CA LYS A 177 38.15 -5.30 -14.98
C LYS A 177 37.27 -6.55 -14.98
N ASP A 178 36.41 -6.76 -13.99
CA ASP A 178 35.45 -7.87 -13.97
C ASP A 178 34.00 -7.36 -13.72
N ALA A 179 33.12 -7.57 -14.70
CA ALA A 179 31.71 -7.18 -14.62
C ALA A 179 30.86 -8.19 -13.84
N ALA A 180 31.24 -9.48 -13.80
CA ALA A 180 30.53 -10.50 -13.05
C ALA A 180 30.80 -10.38 -11.55
N ALA A 181 32.04 -10.08 -11.17
CA ALA A 181 32.39 -9.75 -9.78
C ALA A 181 31.64 -8.50 -9.29
N ALA A 182 31.66 -7.43 -10.08
CA ALA A 182 30.92 -6.19 -9.80
C ALA A 182 29.42 -6.45 -9.60
N ALA A 183 28.81 -7.17 -10.54
CA ALA A 183 27.39 -7.50 -10.50
C ALA A 183 27.00 -8.35 -9.28
N THR A 184 27.88 -9.25 -8.85
CA THR A 184 27.67 -10.09 -7.65
C THR A 184 27.69 -9.24 -6.39
N GLN A 185 28.63 -8.29 -6.28
CA GLN A 185 28.71 -7.36 -5.15
C GLN A 185 27.49 -6.41 -5.10
N LEU A 186 27.08 -5.85 -6.24
CA LEU A 186 25.89 -4.99 -6.33
C LEU A 186 24.62 -5.74 -5.96
N ALA A 187 24.44 -6.97 -6.46
CA ALA A 187 23.30 -7.81 -6.10
C ALA A 187 23.26 -8.13 -4.60
N ALA A 188 24.40 -8.36 -3.96
CA ALA A 188 24.48 -8.58 -2.51
C ALA A 188 24.00 -7.35 -1.71
N GLN A 189 24.41 -6.13 -2.08
CA GLN A 189 23.92 -4.91 -1.43
C GLN A 189 22.42 -4.71 -1.63
N ALA A 190 21.90 -5.03 -2.82
CA ALA A 190 20.48 -4.91 -3.12
C ALA A 190 19.59 -5.96 -2.43
N GLN A 191 20.15 -6.98 -1.77
CA GLN A 191 19.39 -7.87 -0.88
C GLN A 191 18.75 -7.09 0.27
N LEU A 192 19.37 -6.01 0.75
CA LEU A 192 18.78 -5.14 1.77
C LEU A 192 17.50 -4.45 1.25
N LEU A 193 17.49 -4.07 -0.03
CA LEU A 193 16.33 -3.44 -0.67
C LEU A 193 15.15 -4.43 -0.79
N THR A 194 15.41 -5.67 -1.21
CA THR A 194 14.36 -6.71 -1.29
C THR A 194 13.89 -7.17 0.09
N ALA A 195 14.80 -7.30 1.06
CA ALA A 195 14.46 -7.59 2.45
C ALA A 195 13.56 -6.52 3.07
N SER A 196 13.79 -5.23 2.75
CA SER A 196 12.96 -4.12 3.25
C SER A 196 11.48 -4.25 2.88
N ASP A 197 11.17 -4.81 1.70
CA ASP A 197 9.79 -4.99 1.25
C ASP A 197 9.10 -6.17 1.94
N ILE A 198 9.86 -7.20 2.33
CA ILE A 198 9.39 -8.29 3.19
C ILE A 198 9.09 -7.73 4.59
N VAL A 199 10.00 -6.93 5.17
CA VAL A 199 9.78 -6.28 6.48
C VAL A 199 8.54 -5.37 6.44
N TRP A 200 8.39 -4.54 5.40
CA TRP A 200 7.21 -3.68 5.26
C TRP A 200 5.92 -4.48 5.10
N THR A 201 5.92 -5.52 4.27
CA THR A 201 4.68 -6.24 3.90
C THR A 201 4.25 -7.23 4.98
N GLU A 202 5.18 -8.07 5.43
CA GLU A 202 4.90 -9.20 6.32
C GLU A 202 5.00 -8.83 7.81
N LEU A 203 5.89 -7.89 8.18
CA LEU A 203 6.15 -7.56 9.60
C LEU A 203 5.48 -6.24 10.03
N TYR A 204 5.30 -5.27 9.15
CA TYR A 204 4.48 -4.08 9.43
C TYR A 204 3.03 -4.24 8.95
N LYS A 205 2.81 -4.26 7.62
CA LYS A 205 1.49 -4.03 7.01
C LYS A 205 0.47 -5.10 7.41
N LEU A 206 0.83 -6.37 7.31
CA LEU A 206 -0.06 -7.48 7.61
C LEU A 206 -0.43 -7.54 9.12
N PRO A 207 0.52 -7.50 10.08
CA PRO A 207 0.21 -7.37 11.51
C PRO A 207 -0.59 -6.12 11.86
N ALA A 208 -0.26 -4.94 11.30
CA ALA A 208 -1.01 -3.72 11.55
C ALA A 208 -2.45 -3.80 11.02
N THR A 209 -2.69 -4.50 9.90
CA THR A 209 -4.04 -4.71 9.34
C THR A 209 -4.87 -5.58 10.29
N ARG A 210 -4.32 -6.71 10.75
CA ARG A 210 -4.96 -7.57 11.77
C ARG A 210 -5.28 -6.79 13.04
N THR A 211 -4.36 -5.97 13.54
CA THR A 211 -4.60 -5.11 14.70
C THR A 211 -5.76 -4.12 14.49
N LEU A 212 -5.97 -3.59 13.27
CA LEU A 212 -7.16 -2.77 12.99
C LEU A 212 -8.44 -3.60 12.96
N GLU A 213 -8.40 -4.80 12.38
CA GLU A 213 -9.52 -5.76 12.32
C GLU A 213 -9.95 -6.21 13.72
N ASP A 214 -9.02 -6.65 14.56
CA ASP A 214 -9.22 -7.07 15.96
C ASP A 214 -9.83 -5.95 16.83
N LEU A 215 -9.52 -4.69 16.50
CA LEU A 215 -10.06 -3.50 17.17
C LEU A 215 -11.37 -2.96 16.55
N GLY A 216 -11.88 -3.60 15.49
CA GLY A 216 -13.10 -3.18 14.79
C GLY A 216 -12.98 -1.87 14.02
N ILE A 217 -11.76 -1.45 13.64
CA ILE A 217 -11.49 -0.16 12.98
C ILE A 217 -11.66 -0.31 11.47
N THR A 218 -12.90 -0.12 11.00
CA THR A 218 -13.23 -0.12 9.57
C THR A 218 -12.85 1.19 8.89
N GLY A 219 -12.53 1.15 7.59
CA GLY A 219 -12.31 2.35 6.76
C GLY A 219 -10.89 2.91 6.80
N VAL A 220 -10.03 2.44 7.71
CA VAL A 220 -8.61 2.77 7.77
C VAL A 220 -7.80 1.71 7.04
N VAL A 221 -7.09 2.09 5.98
CA VAL A 221 -6.24 1.17 5.20
C VAL A 221 -4.77 1.38 5.56
N VAL A 222 -4.07 0.31 5.94
CA VAL A 222 -2.63 0.33 6.20
C VAL A 222 -1.85 0.56 4.89
N PRO A 223 -0.94 1.56 4.83
CA PRO A 223 -0.25 1.89 3.59
C PRO A 223 0.73 0.79 3.16
N ALA A 224 0.73 0.49 1.86
CA ALA A 224 1.77 -0.33 1.24
C ALA A 224 2.95 0.55 0.82
N SER A 225 4.17 0.05 1.00
CA SER A 225 5.39 0.60 0.41
C SER A 225 6.20 -0.55 -0.16
N GLN A 226 6.32 -0.60 -1.48
CA GLN A 226 7.19 -1.53 -2.18
C GLN A 226 8.28 -0.70 -2.89
N PHE A 227 9.53 -1.03 -2.61
CA PHE A 227 10.71 -0.36 -3.11
C PHE A 227 11.26 -1.09 -4.34
N VAL A 228 11.40 -2.41 -4.26
CA VAL A 228 11.79 -3.29 -5.35
C VAL A 228 10.53 -3.94 -5.93
N ALA A 229 9.91 -3.24 -6.90
CA ALA A 229 8.73 -3.73 -7.61
C ALA A 229 8.94 -5.09 -8.30
N ASN A 230 10.18 -5.40 -8.68
CA ASN A 230 10.58 -6.69 -9.24
C ASN A 230 12.04 -7.01 -8.85
N ALA A 231 12.25 -8.16 -8.19
CA ALA A 231 13.57 -8.61 -7.71
C ALA A 231 14.57 -8.89 -8.85
N ASP A 232 14.10 -9.23 -10.05
CA ASP A 232 14.97 -9.44 -11.21
C ASP A 232 15.78 -8.17 -11.54
N LEU A 233 15.24 -6.97 -11.32
CA LEU A 233 15.91 -5.68 -11.56
C LEU A 233 17.22 -5.53 -10.79
N VAL A 234 17.30 -6.17 -9.62
CA VAL A 234 18.45 -6.13 -8.72
C VAL A 234 19.18 -7.48 -8.63
N SER A 235 18.91 -8.38 -9.59
CA SER A 235 19.64 -9.63 -9.74
C SER A 235 21.07 -9.41 -10.27
N VAL A 236 21.93 -10.41 -10.07
CA VAL A 236 23.28 -10.45 -10.65
C VAL A 236 23.23 -10.24 -12.17
N ARG A 237 22.30 -10.87 -12.88
CA ARG A 237 22.17 -10.70 -14.34
C ARG A 237 21.84 -9.25 -14.73
N SER A 238 20.91 -8.61 -14.03
CA SER A 238 20.58 -7.20 -14.29
C SER A 238 21.75 -6.28 -13.99
N PHE A 239 22.42 -6.45 -12.85
CA PHE A 239 23.57 -5.63 -12.51
C PHE A 239 24.75 -5.86 -13.46
N GLN A 240 24.92 -7.06 -14.02
CA GLN A 240 25.91 -7.30 -15.08
C GLN A 240 25.57 -6.48 -16.33
N ILE A 241 24.32 -6.52 -16.81
CA ILE A 241 23.85 -5.72 -17.95
C ILE A 241 23.96 -4.20 -17.67
N VAL A 242 23.68 -3.75 -16.45
CA VAL A 242 23.91 -2.35 -16.04
C VAL A 242 25.40 -2.02 -16.10
N TYR A 243 26.26 -2.82 -15.48
CA TYR A 243 27.69 -2.54 -15.34
C TYR A 243 28.44 -2.62 -16.68
N GLU A 244 28.06 -3.55 -17.56
CA GLU A 244 28.58 -3.63 -18.93
C GLU A 244 28.24 -2.38 -19.76
N ARG A 245 27.08 -1.74 -19.52
CA ARG A 245 26.71 -0.45 -20.14
C ARG A 245 27.45 0.75 -19.53
N LEU A 246 27.86 0.67 -18.27
CA LEU A 246 28.62 1.74 -17.60
C LEU A 246 30.10 1.78 -18.07
N ARG A 247 30.68 0.65 -18.47
CA ARG A 247 32.09 0.56 -18.92
C ARG A 247 32.46 1.50 -20.09
N PRO A 248 31.70 1.60 -21.21
CA PRO A 248 32.04 2.51 -22.31
C PRO A 248 31.83 3.99 -22.00
N ALA A 249 31.00 4.31 -20.99
CA ALA A 249 30.76 5.69 -20.59
C ALA A 249 32.00 6.34 -19.96
N SER A 250 32.94 5.54 -19.44
CA SER A 250 34.25 5.99 -18.93
C SER A 250 35.27 6.32 -20.03
N THR A 251 35.02 5.98 -21.29
CA THR A 251 35.94 6.24 -22.43
C THR A 251 35.36 7.18 -23.49
N GLY A 252 34.23 7.84 -23.19
CA GLY A 252 33.59 8.78 -24.13
C GLY A 252 32.75 8.13 -25.23
N GLY A 253 32.51 6.81 -25.16
CA GLY A 253 31.56 6.14 -26.04
C GLY A 253 30.13 6.56 -25.72
N THR A 254 29.33 6.86 -26.75
CA THR A 254 27.87 6.95 -26.59
C THR A 254 27.32 5.53 -26.40
N PRO A 255 26.53 5.23 -25.35
CA PRO A 255 25.91 3.92 -25.20
C PRO A 255 25.02 3.61 -26.40
N SER A 256 25.47 2.64 -27.21
CA SER A 256 24.80 2.19 -28.42
C SER A 256 24.07 0.87 -28.18
N GLY A 257 22.94 0.72 -28.86
CA GLY A 257 22.06 -0.44 -28.75
C GLY A 257 20.66 -0.06 -29.21
N LEU A 258 19.84 -1.07 -29.48
CA LEU A 258 18.43 -0.89 -29.81
C LEU A 258 17.59 -1.10 -28.54
N HIS A 259 16.62 -0.22 -28.32
CA HIS A 259 15.49 -0.47 -27.42
C HIS A 259 14.35 -1.08 -28.24
N GLY A 260 13.62 -2.05 -27.66
CA GLY A 260 12.33 -2.42 -28.21
C GLY A 260 11.85 -3.86 -28.01
N ASN A 261 10.53 -4.03 -28.08
CA ASN A 261 9.83 -5.27 -27.77
C ASN A 261 9.16 -5.84 -29.03
N SER A 262 9.18 -7.17 -29.20
CA SER A 262 8.48 -7.85 -30.27
C SER A 262 7.31 -8.68 -29.74
N LEU A 263 6.18 -8.65 -30.46
CA LEU A 263 5.07 -9.56 -30.25
C LEU A 263 5.35 -10.88 -30.98
N VAL A 264 5.86 -11.87 -30.24
CA VAL A 264 6.23 -13.18 -30.78
C VAL A 264 4.99 -13.97 -31.18
N SER A 265 4.05 -14.17 -30.26
CA SER A 265 2.85 -14.98 -30.53
C SER A 265 1.67 -14.63 -29.63
N THR A 266 0.49 -15.13 -30.00
CA THR A 266 -0.72 -15.07 -29.17
C THR A 266 -1.45 -16.39 -29.29
N VAL A 267 -1.79 -16.98 -28.14
CA VAL A 267 -2.40 -18.31 -28.03
C VAL A 267 -3.67 -18.19 -27.21
N ALA A 268 -4.80 -18.61 -27.77
CA ALA A 268 -6.02 -18.79 -26.98
C ALA A 268 -5.95 -20.11 -26.22
N VAL A 269 -6.28 -20.10 -24.93
CA VAL A 269 -6.34 -21.28 -24.06
C VAL A 269 -7.73 -21.35 -23.45
N SER A 270 -8.43 -22.46 -23.63
CA SER A 270 -9.79 -22.68 -23.14
C SER A 270 -10.08 -24.18 -23.03
N GLY A 271 -10.68 -24.63 -21.92
CA GLY A 271 -11.03 -26.03 -21.70
C GLY A 271 -9.82 -26.97 -21.73
N GLY A 272 -8.67 -26.50 -21.24
CA GLY A 272 -7.39 -27.23 -21.29
C GLY A 272 -6.75 -27.37 -22.68
N LYS A 273 -7.35 -26.82 -23.74
CA LYS A 273 -6.79 -26.80 -25.10
C LYS A 273 -6.17 -25.45 -25.43
N SER A 274 -5.13 -25.45 -26.26
CA SER A 274 -4.44 -24.24 -26.73
C SER A 274 -4.45 -24.15 -28.26
N VAL A 275 -4.77 -22.98 -28.82
CA VAL A 275 -4.68 -22.69 -30.26
C VAL A 275 -3.93 -21.38 -30.50
N THR A 276 -2.85 -21.45 -31.27
CA THR A 276 -2.09 -20.27 -31.71
C THR A 276 -2.89 -19.50 -32.76
N LEU A 277 -3.02 -18.19 -32.59
CA LEU A 277 -3.75 -17.35 -33.52
C LEU A 277 -2.93 -17.04 -34.78
N SER A 278 -3.55 -17.16 -35.96
CA SER A 278 -2.94 -16.75 -37.22
C SER A 278 -3.23 -15.27 -37.54
N ARG A 279 -2.23 -14.54 -38.04
CA ARG A 279 -2.37 -13.15 -38.52
C ARG A 279 -3.06 -13.06 -39.89
N THR A 280 -3.17 -14.18 -40.62
CA THR A 280 -3.62 -14.21 -42.02
C THR A 280 -4.84 -15.10 -42.27
N GLN A 281 -5.17 -16.01 -41.36
CA GLN A 281 -6.29 -16.96 -41.51
C GLN A 281 -7.19 -16.91 -40.26
N PRO A 282 -8.52 -16.83 -40.42
CA PRO A 282 -9.44 -16.84 -39.28
C PRO A 282 -9.27 -18.09 -38.40
N THR A 283 -9.02 -17.87 -37.11
CA THR A 283 -8.81 -18.95 -36.13
C THR A 283 -10.08 -19.18 -35.32
N THR A 284 -10.58 -20.42 -35.24
CA THR A 284 -11.72 -20.73 -34.35
C THR A 284 -11.25 -20.80 -32.90
N VAL A 285 -11.80 -19.93 -32.05
CA VAL A 285 -11.54 -19.88 -30.60
C VAL A 285 -12.76 -20.43 -29.88
N TYR A 286 -12.59 -21.56 -29.19
CA TYR A 286 -13.62 -22.09 -28.30
C TYR A 286 -13.68 -21.26 -27.02
N VAL A 287 -14.89 -20.90 -26.59
CA VAL A 287 -15.16 -20.11 -25.40
C VAL A 287 -15.71 -21.01 -24.30
N SER A 288 -14.99 -21.06 -23.18
CA SER A 288 -15.40 -21.62 -21.90
C SER A 288 -15.06 -20.63 -20.77
N ALA A 289 -15.48 -20.91 -19.53
CA ALA A 289 -15.30 -19.99 -18.40
C ALA A 289 -13.81 -19.64 -18.13
N ASP A 290 -12.90 -20.58 -18.41
CA ASP A 290 -11.45 -20.45 -18.26
C ASP A 290 -10.75 -19.77 -19.45
N LEU A 291 -11.48 -19.27 -20.46
CA LEU A 291 -10.89 -18.65 -21.66
C LEU A 291 -9.89 -17.54 -21.27
N ALA A 292 -8.66 -17.74 -21.74
CA ALA A 292 -7.57 -16.79 -21.61
C ALA A 292 -6.78 -16.66 -22.93
N PHE A 293 -6.30 -15.47 -23.26
CA PHE A 293 -5.24 -15.32 -24.26
C PHE A 293 -3.89 -15.19 -23.57
N ARG A 294 -2.94 -16.02 -23.97
CA ARG A 294 -1.52 -15.94 -23.58
C ARG A 294 -0.77 -15.22 -24.70
N VAL A 295 -0.19 -14.07 -24.38
CA VAL A 295 0.59 -13.23 -25.29
C VAL A 295 2.06 -13.42 -24.95
N VAL A 296 2.87 -13.86 -25.91
CA VAL A 296 4.32 -13.96 -25.75
C VAL A 296 4.96 -12.69 -26.30
N VAL A 297 5.67 -11.97 -25.44
CA VAL A 297 6.45 -10.78 -25.76
C VAL A 297 7.92 -11.12 -25.59
N GLU A 298 8.77 -10.60 -26.47
CA GLU A 298 10.22 -10.70 -26.40
C GLU A 298 10.82 -9.30 -26.33
N ASP A 299 11.86 -9.15 -25.52
CA ASP A 299 12.75 -8.00 -25.63
C ASP A 299 13.69 -8.23 -26.81
N SER A 300 13.40 -7.56 -27.92
CA SER A 300 14.18 -7.61 -29.16
C SER A 300 15.33 -6.60 -29.17
N GLY A 301 15.54 -5.86 -28.08
CA GLY A 301 16.57 -4.87 -27.91
C GLY A 301 17.87 -5.43 -27.31
N ASN A 302 18.71 -4.48 -26.88
CA ASN A 302 19.96 -4.71 -26.16
C ASN A 302 19.88 -4.22 -24.70
N PHE A 303 18.73 -3.68 -24.29
CA PHE A 303 18.51 -3.05 -23.01
C PHE A 303 17.32 -3.67 -22.30
N GLN A 304 17.47 -3.94 -21.01
CA GLN A 304 16.35 -4.35 -20.16
C GLN A 304 15.23 -3.32 -20.21
N GLU A 305 14.03 -3.77 -20.56
CA GLU A 305 12.84 -2.92 -20.66
C GLU A 305 11.93 -3.04 -19.44
N LEU A 306 11.33 -1.91 -19.05
CA LEU A 306 10.59 -1.75 -17.79
C LEU A 306 9.14 -1.34 -18.02
N ASN A 307 8.24 -1.89 -17.20
CA ASN A 307 6.81 -1.55 -17.19
C ASN A 307 6.14 -1.64 -18.58
N VAL A 308 6.58 -2.59 -19.42
CA VAL A 308 6.11 -2.75 -20.81
C VAL A 308 4.62 -3.10 -20.81
N PRO A 309 3.72 -2.21 -21.29
CA PRO A 309 2.29 -2.41 -21.13
C PRO A 309 1.74 -3.22 -22.30
N VAL A 310 1.10 -4.35 -22.01
CA VAL A 310 0.47 -5.20 -23.03
C VAL A 310 -1.04 -4.97 -22.97
N THR A 311 -1.63 -4.60 -24.11
CA THR A 311 -3.08 -4.39 -24.26
C THR A 311 -3.65 -5.44 -25.20
N LEU A 312 -4.70 -6.13 -24.74
CA LEU A 312 -5.52 -7.02 -25.56
C LEU A 312 -6.89 -6.37 -25.79
N THR A 313 -7.29 -6.30 -27.05
CA THR A 313 -8.57 -5.73 -27.50
C THR A 313 -9.29 -6.74 -28.37
N ILE A 314 -10.55 -7.03 -28.07
CA ILE A 314 -11.43 -7.86 -28.89
C ILE A 314 -12.49 -6.92 -29.48
N GLN A 315 -12.62 -6.91 -30.80
CA GLN A 315 -13.51 -5.99 -31.52
C GLN A 315 -14.14 -6.67 -32.73
N THR A 316 -15.36 -6.27 -33.08
CA THR A 316 -15.96 -6.56 -34.39
C THR A 316 -15.70 -5.38 -35.34
N ARG A 317 -16.16 -5.48 -36.59
CA ARG A 317 -16.06 -4.37 -37.57
C ARG A 317 -16.74 -3.07 -37.11
N SER A 318 -17.68 -3.14 -36.18
CA SER A 318 -18.50 -2.00 -35.73
C SER A 318 -18.20 -1.51 -34.31
N LYS A 319 -17.59 -2.33 -33.44
CA LYS A 319 -17.41 -1.97 -32.02
C LYS A 319 -16.28 -2.74 -31.33
N THR A 320 -15.57 -2.07 -30.42
CA THR A 320 -14.76 -2.74 -29.38
C THR A 320 -15.66 -3.43 -28.37
N LEU A 321 -15.47 -4.74 -28.19
CA LEU A 321 -16.23 -5.56 -27.24
C LEU A 321 -15.54 -5.65 -25.88
N VAL A 322 -14.24 -5.97 -25.87
CA VAL A 322 -13.44 -6.14 -24.66
C VAL A 322 -12.11 -5.42 -24.83
N ARG A 323 -11.61 -4.77 -23.77
CA ARG A 323 -10.25 -4.24 -23.71
C ARG A 323 -9.67 -4.50 -22.32
N LYS A 324 -8.59 -5.29 -22.25
CA LYS A 324 -7.83 -5.54 -21.03
C LYS A 324 -6.39 -5.06 -21.20
N ARG A 325 -5.80 -4.56 -20.11
CA ARG A 325 -4.39 -4.15 -20.04
C ARG A 325 -3.70 -4.94 -18.93
N GLN A 326 -2.49 -5.37 -19.22
CA GLN A 326 -1.54 -5.95 -18.27
C GLN A 326 -0.20 -5.22 -18.45
N THR A 327 0.75 -5.44 -17.54
CA THR A 327 2.07 -4.83 -17.59
C THR A 327 3.13 -5.86 -17.26
N ILE A 328 4.14 -5.99 -18.13
CA ILE A 328 5.38 -6.72 -17.83
C ILE A 328 6.25 -5.79 -16.99
N ALA A 329 6.57 -6.17 -15.75
CA ALA A 329 7.34 -5.31 -14.85
C ALA A 329 8.79 -5.09 -15.32
N VAL A 330 9.42 -6.15 -15.81
CA VAL A 330 10.74 -6.17 -16.44
C VAL A 330 10.75 -7.21 -17.55
N ILE A 331 11.51 -6.98 -18.61
CA ILE A 331 11.94 -8.03 -19.54
C ILE A 331 13.42 -7.77 -19.87
N GLN A 332 14.22 -8.84 -19.90
CA GLN A 332 15.66 -8.77 -20.16
C GLN A 332 15.94 -8.94 -21.66
N PRO A 333 17.07 -8.44 -22.20
CA PRO A 333 17.43 -8.63 -23.61
C PRO A 333 17.37 -10.11 -24.04
N ALA A 334 16.70 -10.36 -25.16
CA ALA A 334 16.39 -11.69 -25.71
C ALA A 334 15.62 -12.64 -24.75
N GLN A 335 15.00 -12.15 -23.68
CA GLN A 335 14.06 -12.91 -22.86
C GLN A 335 12.68 -12.85 -23.49
N GLN A 336 11.98 -13.98 -23.47
CA GLN A 336 10.54 -14.04 -23.75
C GLN A 336 9.75 -14.15 -22.44
N GLN A 337 8.65 -13.40 -22.34
CA GLN A 337 7.70 -13.50 -21.23
C GLN A 337 6.27 -13.67 -21.75
N THR A 338 5.47 -14.41 -20.98
CA THR A 338 4.07 -14.68 -21.31
C THR A 338 3.13 -13.90 -20.41
N VAL A 339 2.32 -13.02 -20.99
CA VAL A 339 1.24 -12.29 -20.31
C VAL A 339 -0.08 -13.00 -20.55
N SER A 340 -0.83 -13.27 -19.47
CA SER A 340 -2.13 -13.94 -19.57
C SER A 340 -3.30 -12.99 -19.32
N PHE A 341 -4.24 -12.96 -20.26
CA PHE A 341 -5.50 -12.22 -20.19
C PHE A 341 -6.64 -13.22 -19.95
N GLY A 342 -6.89 -13.57 -18.69
CA GLY A 342 -7.95 -14.51 -18.30
C GLY A 342 -9.33 -13.88 -18.08
N ASN A 343 -10.27 -14.71 -17.62
CA ASN A 343 -11.67 -14.37 -17.34
C ASN A 343 -12.36 -13.70 -18.54
N LEU A 344 -12.14 -14.22 -19.76
CA LEU A 344 -12.74 -13.65 -20.97
C LEU A 344 -14.05 -14.33 -21.39
N GLY A 345 -14.30 -15.56 -20.94
CA GLY A 345 -15.53 -16.28 -21.28
C GLY A 345 -16.80 -15.61 -20.76
N ALA A 346 -16.73 -14.93 -19.61
CA ALA A 346 -17.83 -14.15 -19.05
C ALA A 346 -17.92 -12.71 -19.61
N ASP A 347 -16.80 -12.15 -20.09
CA ASP A 347 -16.71 -10.77 -20.57
C ASP A 347 -17.12 -10.61 -22.05
N LEU A 348 -17.19 -11.70 -22.81
CA LEU A 348 -17.55 -11.69 -24.23
C LEU A 348 -19.07 -11.53 -24.42
N PRO A 349 -19.56 -10.41 -24.99
CA PRO A 349 -20.98 -10.25 -25.25
C PRO A 349 -21.45 -11.15 -26.40
N THR A 350 -22.75 -11.40 -26.50
CA THR A 350 -23.36 -12.22 -27.57
C THR A 350 -22.99 -11.78 -28.99
N ALA A 351 -22.72 -10.49 -29.20
CA ALA A 351 -22.24 -9.94 -30.47
C ALA A 351 -20.86 -10.47 -30.92
N ALA A 352 -20.09 -11.14 -30.05
CA ALA A 352 -18.83 -11.79 -30.39
C ALA A 352 -19.00 -13.08 -31.21
N TYR A 353 -20.18 -13.69 -31.19
CA TYR A 353 -20.43 -15.02 -31.76
C TYR A 353 -21.14 -14.99 -33.13
N SER A 354 -21.59 -13.81 -33.56
CA SER A 354 -22.40 -13.66 -34.79
C SER A 354 -21.57 -13.46 -36.06
N ASP A 355 -20.38 -12.89 -35.94
CA ASP A 355 -19.54 -12.42 -37.04
C ASP A 355 -18.05 -12.71 -36.78
N GLU A 356 -17.20 -12.55 -37.80
CA GLU A 356 -15.75 -12.53 -37.62
C GLU A 356 -15.33 -11.38 -36.69
N ALA A 357 -14.64 -11.73 -35.61
CA ALA A 357 -14.05 -10.80 -34.66
C ALA A 357 -12.54 -10.67 -34.89
N GLN A 358 -11.97 -9.59 -34.37
CA GLN A 358 -10.54 -9.29 -34.44
C GLN A 358 -9.99 -9.19 -33.02
N VAL A 359 -9.04 -10.07 -32.70
CA VAL A 359 -8.21 -9.94 -31.49
C VAL A 359 -7.00 -9.11 -31.86
N ARG A 360 -6.95 -7.86 -31.39
CA ARG A 360 -5.78 -6.99 -31.51
C ARG A 360 -4.96 -7.04 -30.23
N VAL A 361 -3.68 -7.36 -30.36
CA VAL A 361 -2.70 -7.29 -29.29
C VAL A 361 -1.72 -6.16 -29.62
N THR A 362 -1.41 -5.33 -28.62
CA THR A 362 -0.43 -4.25 -28.73
C THR A 362 0.43 -4.26 -27.48
N VAL A 363 1.72 -4.53 -27.66
CA VAL A 363 2.80 -4.20 -26.73
C VAL A 363 3.05 -2.70 -26.88
N GLY A 364 3.05 -1.94 -25.78
CA GLY A 364 3.34 -0.51 -25.82
C GLY A 364 4.82 -0.24 -26.05
N GLY A 365 5.11 0.88 -26.71
CA GLY A 365 6.49 1.28 -26.96
C GLY A 365 7.23 1.65 -25.68
N VAL A 366 8.54 1.43 -25.65
CA VAL A 366 9.44 1.75 -24.52
C VAL A 366 10.34 2.95 -24.82
N PRO A 367 10.88 3.64 -23.80
CA PRO A 367 11.69 4.85 -24.02
C PRO A 367 12.92 4.58 -24.90
N GLY A 368 13.01 5.26 -26.04
CA GLY A 368 14.10 5.09 -27.01
C GLY A 368 13.84 4.06 -28.11
N GLU A 369 12.75 3.31 -28.04
CA GLU A 369 12.34 2.38 -29.11
C GLU A 369 11.89 3.15 -30.35
N GLN A 370 12.59 2.93 -31.47
CA GLN A 370 12.28 3.57 -32.75
C GLN A 370 11.39 2.71 -33.64
N LYS A 371 11.42 1.39 -33.45
CA LYS A 371 10.70 0.42 -34.27
C LYS A 371 9.49 -0.10 -33.49
N LEU A 372 8.29 0.13 -34.02
CA LEU A 372 7.02 -0.20 -33.33
C LEU A 372 6.09 -1.11 -34.14
N ASP A 373 6.45 -1.46 -35.37
CA ASP A 373 5.66 -2.33 -36.26
C ASP A 373 5.59 -3.79 -35.78
N ASN A 374 6.64 -4.25 -35.10
CA ASN A 374 6.72 -5.58 -34.46
C ASN A 374 5.95 -5.69 -33.14
N ASN A 375 5.46 -4.58 -32.59
CA ASN A 375 4.85 -4.55 -31.25
C ASN A 375 3.35 -4.87 -31.27
N SER A 376 2.71 -4.91 -32.45
CA SER A 376 1.28 -5.17 -32.55
C SER A 376 0.91 -6.19 -33.63
N ALA A 377 -0.20 -6.89 -33.40
CA ALA A 377 -0.81 -7.78 -34.38
C ALA A 377 -2.32 -7.72 -34.25
N SER A 378 -3.03 -8.04 -35.33
CA SER A 378 -4.46 -8.31 -35.33
C SER A 378 -4.67 -9.70 -35.88
N TYR A 379 -5.55 -10.46 -35.22
CA TYR A 379 -5.81 -11.85 -35.52
C TYR A 379 -7.32 -12.01 -35.81
N PRO A 380 -7.72 -12.38 -37.05
CA PRO A 380 -9.10 -12.76 -37.33
C PRO A 380 -9.47 -14.02 -36.54
N VAL A 381 -10.61 -14.00 -35.85
CA VAL A 381 -11.13 -15.14 -35.08
C VAL A 381 -12.64 -15.31 -35.25
N PHE A 382 -13.08 -16.56 -35.10
CA PHE A 382 -14.48 -16.90 -34.87
C PHE A 382 -14.63 -17.45 -33.45
N PHE A 383 -15.50 -16.85 -32.63
CA PHE A 383 -15.81 -17.38 -31.32
C PHE A 383 -16.92 -18.42 -31.41
N SER A 384 -16.65 -19.64 -30.95
CA SER A 384 -17.64 -20.71 -30.80
C SER A 384 -17.75 -21.06 -29.33
N LEU A 385 -18.95 -21.40 -28.84
CA LEU A 385 -19.06 -22.06 -27.54
C LEU A 385 -18.32 -23.41 -27.59
N SER A 386 -17.69 -23.79 -26.47
CA SER A 386 -17.18 -25.16 -26.30
C SER A 386 -18.37 -26.14 -26.31
N ARG A 387 -18.23 -27.26 -27.05
CA ARG A 387 -19.14 -28.40 -26.94
C ARG A 387 -18.84 -29.21 -25.69
#